data_AF-A0A3P8A7V5-F1
#
_entry.id   AF-A0A3P8A7V5-F1
#
_cell.length_a   1.000
_cell.length_b   1.000
_cell.length_c   1.000
_cell.angle_alpha   90.00
_cell.angle_beta   90.00
_cell.angle_gamma   90.00
#
_symmetry.space_group_name_H-M   'P 1'
#
loop_
_entity.id
_entity.type
_entity.pdbx_description
1 polymer ?
#
loop_
_entity_poly.entity_id
_entity_poly.type
_entity_poly.pdbx_seq_one_letter_code
_entity_poly.pdbx_strand_id
1 'polypeptide(L)'
;MIRPRCLRDVSHVDTSVQWYGRKHSFPIGIAPTAFHRMATKDGELSTVEGASATGSVMIASSWSTTSIEEIAVEAKEKKVELWFQLYVYKDKTITSGLVSRAEACGCKALVLTVDTPVLGRRLPDIQFHFRFANFSTLQSSVMPSTEVGASGFMQYVSSQIDPSLNWDVIDWLLRTTKLPIIIKGVMRGDDAEEAVRRGVHGIIVSNHGGRQMDSAPATVSHIIFTSFRMYPTFLLATFGTIFTFPSFH
;
A
#
# COMPACT_ATOMS: atom_id res chain seq x y z
N MET A 1 -5.71 -20.94 -15.48
CA MET A 1 -5.93 -20.93 -16.94
C MET A 1 -7.26 -20.27 -17.22
N ILE A 2 -7.30 -19.29 -18.12
CA ILE A 2 -8.55 -18.63 -18.54
C ILE A 2 -9.31 -19.60 -19.46
N ARG A 3 -10.60 -19.81 -19.19
CA ARG A 3 -11.49 -20.64 -20.03
C ARG A 3 -12.53 -19.72 -20.67
N PRO A 4 -12.28 -19.18 -21.88
CA PRO A 4 -13.18 -18.21 -22.50
C PRO A 4 -14.54 -18.84 -22.79
N ARG A 5 -15.61 -18.06 -22.68
CA ARG A 5 -16.96 -18.46 -23.12
C ARG A 5 -17.17 -17.97 -24.56
N CYS A 6 -17.51 -18.89 -25.47
CA CYS A 6 -17.84 -18.54 -26.85
C CYS A 6 -19.22 -17.88 -26.96
N LEU A 7 -19.47 -17.15 -28.05
CA LEU A 7 -20.77 -16.57 -28.42
C LEU A 7 -21.40 -15.68 -27.31
N ARG A 8 -20.58 -14.86 -26.65
CA ARG A 8 -21.04 -13.82 -25.72
C ARG A 8 -21.02 -12.48 -26.44
N ASP A 9 -22.12 -11.74 -26.36
CA ASP A 9 -22.15 -10.37 -26.85
C ASP A 9 -21.22 -9.52 -25.97
N VAL A 10 -20.19 -8.99 -26.61
CA VAL A 10 -19.17 -8.11 -26.02
C VAL A 10 -19.08 -6.79 -26.80
N SER A 11 -20.16 -6.42 -27.53
CA SER A 11 -20.26 -5.14 -28.22
C SER A 11 -20.16 -3.94 -27.26
N HIS A 12 -20.53 -4.13 -26.00
CA HIS A 12 -20.35 -3.18 -24.91
C HIS A 12 -19.68 -3.87 -23.72
N VAL A 13 -18.48 -3.39 -23.34
CA VAL A 13 -17.73 -3.88 -22.17
C VAL A 13 -17.71 -2.78 -21.11
N ASP A 14 -18.32 -3.04 -19.96
CA ASP A 14 -18.20 -2.18 -18.78
C ASP A 14 -17.12 -2.76 -17.85
N THR A 15 -15.98 -2.07 -17.77
CA THR A 15 -14.90 -2.43 -16.84
C THR A 15 -15.07 -1.81 -15.47
N SER A 16 -16.10 -0.98 -15.27
CA SER A 16 -16.28 -0.27 -14.03
C SER A 16 -16.57 -1.22 -12.87
N VAL A 17 -16.05 -0.87 -11.71
CA VAL A 17 -16.23 -1.64 -10.48
C VAL A 17 -16.60 -0.71 -9.35
N GLN A 18 -17.19 -1.30 -8.31
CA GLN A 18 -17.48 -0.60 -7.08
C GLN A 18 -16.71 -1.24 -5.94
N TRP A 19 -15.96 -0.43 -5.19
CA TRP A 19 -15.38 -0.82 -3.90
C TRP A 19 -15.55 0.33 -2.92
N TYR A 20 -15.78 0.02 -1.64
CA TYR A 20 -16.02 1.04 -0.59
C TYR A 20 -17.09 2.09 -0.91
N GLY A 21 -18.16 1.70 -1.61
CA GLY A 21 -19.22 2.61 -2.01
C GLY A 21 -18.79 3.67 -3.04
N ARG A 22 -17.65 3.47 -3.70
CA ARG A 22 -17.11 4.33 -4.75
C ARG A 22 -17.07 3.57 -6.05
N LYS A 23 -17.43 4.25 -7.14
CA LYS A 23 -17.34 3.72 -8.50
C LYS A 23 -15.98 4.08 -9.11
N HIS A 24 -15.31 3.09 -9.66
CA HIS A 24 -14.04 3.21 -10.37
C HIS A 24 -14.24 2.73 -11.81
N SER A 25 -13.55 3.35 -12.77
CA SER A 25 -13.73 3.06 -14.21
C SER A 25 -13.14 1.70 -14.63
N PHE A 26 -12.19 1.15 -13.86
CA PHE A 26 -11.53 -0.12 -14.13
C PHE A 26 -10.93 -0.67 -12.83
N PRO A 27 -10.73 -1.99 -12.72
CA PRO A 27 -10.37 -2.62 -11.45
C PRO A 27 -8.87 -2.64 -11.18
N ILE A 28 -8.14 -1.59 -11.55
CA ILE A 28 -6.68 -1.56 -11.43
C ILE A 28 -6.23 -0.26 -10.74
N GLY A 29 -5.24 -0.38 -9.86
CA GLY A 29 -4.59 0.78 -9.24
C GLY A 29 -3.09 0.58 -9.02
N ILE A 30 -2.44 1.66 -8.57
CA ILE A 30 -0.98 1.74 -8.41
C ILE A 30 -0.59 1.42 -6.96
N ALA A 31 0.07 0.29 -6.77
CA ALA A 31 0.51 -0.21 -5.48
C ALA A 31 1.64 0.67 -4.88
N PRO A 32 1.81 0.68 -3.55
CA PRO A 32 2.83 1.51 -2.92
C PRO A 32 4.22 0.98 -3.24
N THR A 33 5.00 1.81 -3.91
CA THR A 33 6.44 1.61 -4.13
C THR A 33 7.18 2.85 -3.64
N ALA A 34 8.30 2.63 -2.95
CA ALA A 34 9.16 3.71 -2.49
C ALA A 34 10.08 4.20 -3.61
N PHE A 35 10.67 5.39 -3.42
CA PHE A 35 11.76 5.92 -4.26
C PHE A 35 11.44 6.15 -5.74
N HIS A 36 10.29 6.72 -6.07
CA HIS A 36 9.97 6.99 -7.50
C HIS A 36 10.99 7.95 -8.14
N ARG A 37 11.65 8.81 -7.36
CA ARG A 37 12.72 9.70 -7.84
C ARG A 37 13.96 8.98 -8.37
N MET A 38 14.08 7.67 -8.15
CA MET A 38 15.09 6.84 -8.82
C MET A 38 14.76 6.57 -10.30
N ALA A 39 13.48 6.54 -10.66
CA ALA A 39 13.03 6.22 -12.00
C ALA A 39 12.84 7.48 -12.87
N THR A 40 12.38 8.58 -12.27
CA THR A 40 12.14 9.86 -12.94
C THR A 40 12.39 11.02 -11.99
N LYS A 41 12.84 12.17 -12.49
CA LYS A 41 13.18 13.34 -11.67
C LYS A 41 12.02 13.79 -10.77
N ASP A 42 10.80 13.77 -11.29
CA ASP A 42 9.62 14.25 -10.56
C ASP A 42 9.01 13.17 -9.64
N GLY A 43 9.54 11.94 -9.69
CA GLY A 43 9.18 10.82 -8.85
C GLY A 43 7.68 10.57 -8.74
N GLU A 44 7.17 10.62 -7.51
CA GLU A 44 5.77 10.32 -7.21
C GLU A 44 4.78 11.25 -7.92
N LEU A 45 5.19 12.47 -8.29
CA LEU A 45 4.34 13.39 -9.04
C LEU A 45 4.09 12.90 -10.48
N SER A 46 5.10 12.31 -11.14
CA SER A 46 4.89 11.63 -12.42
C SER A 46 3.93 10.44 -12.29
N THR A 47 3.94 9.75 -11.15
CA THR A 47 3.00 8.65 -10.89
C THR A 47 1.58 9.16 -10.72
N VAL A 48 1.38 10.33 -10.08
CA VAL A 48 0.07 10.99 -10.02
C VAL A 48 -0.42 11.34 -11.42
N GLU A 49 0.43 11.86 -12.30
CA GLU A 49 0.06 12.15 -13.69
C GLU A 49 -0.40 10.89 -14.44
N GLY A 50 0.33 9.78 -14.30
CA GLY A 50 -0.08 8.49 -14.87
C GLY A 50 -1.38 7.94 -14.27
N ALA A 51 -1.59 8.12 -12.96
CA ALA A 51 -2.83 7.74 -12.30
C ALA A 51 -4.02 8.55 -12.82
N SER A 52 -3.83 9.86 -13.01
CA SER A 52 -4.82 10.78 -13.57
C SER A 52 -5.25 10.39 -14.98
N ALA A 53 -4.27 10.13 -15.85
CA ALA A 53 -4.52 9.76 -17.24
C ALA A 53 -5.36 8.49 -17.40
N THR A 54 -5.29 7.59 -16.42
CA THR A 54 -6.04 6.32 -16.44
C THR A 54 -7.31 6.36 -15.58
N GLY A 55 -7.37 7.25 -14.59
CA GLY A 55 -8.37 7.20 -13.51
C GLY A 55 -8.04 6.17 -12.43
N SER A 56 -6.78 5.77 -12.31
CA SER A 56 -6.30 4.82 -11.28
C SER A 56 -6.35 5.45 -9.88
N VAL A 57 -6.60 4.61 -8.87
CA VAL A 57 -6.21 4.94 -7.49
C VAL A 57 -4.70 4.82 -7.35
N MET A 58 -4.07 5.75 -6.63
CA MET A 58 -2.66 5.69 -6.25
C MET A 58 -2.53 5.43 -4.75
N ILE A 59 -1.74 4.43 -4.35
CA ILE A 59 -1.34 4.24 -2.96
C ILE A 59 0.08 4.81 -2.79
N ALA A 60 0.20 5.94 -2.09
CA ALA A 60 1.50 6.53 -1.77
C ALA A 60 2.23 5.73 -0.68
N SER A 61 3.54 5.56 -0.83
CA SER A 61 4.37 4.88 0.16
C SER A 61 4.63 5.76 1.38
N SER A 62 4.72 5.16 2.58
CA SER A 62 5.32 5.87 3.72
C SER A 62 6.75 6.32 3.39
N TRP A 63 7.47 5.53 2.60
CA TRP A 63 8.87 5.75 2.22
C TRP A 63 9.03 6.49 0.88
N SER A 64 8.06 7.31 0.49
CA SER A 64 8.13 8.13 -0.72
C SER A 64 9.28 9.14 -0.67
N THR A 65 9.83 9.43 -1.85
CA THR A 65 10.83 10.49 -2.07
C THR A 65 10.24 11.89 -2.21
N THR A 66 8.91 11.97 -2.26
CA THR A 66 8.09 13.18 -2.26
C THR A 66 7.13 13.10 -1.07
N SER A 67 6.89 14.22 -0.39
CA SER A 67 6.05 14.25 0.81
C SER A 67 4.60 13.96 0.47
N ILE A 68 3.82 13.42 1.42
CA ILE A 68 2.40 13.15 1.21
C ILE A 68 1.62 14.44 0.92
N GLU A 69 2.05 15.57 1.48
CA GLU A 69 1.46 16.89 1.23
C GLU A 69 1.65 17.31 -0.23
N GLU A 70 2.87 17.22 -0.76
CA GLU A 70 3.16 17.54 -2.17
C GLU A 70 2.40 16.59 -3.11
N ILE A 71 2.40 15.28 -2.82
CA ILE A 71 1.65 14.29 -3.61
C ILE A 71 0.15 14.60 -3.58
N ALA A 72 -0.39 15.00 -2.42
CA ALA A 72 -1.81 15.28 -2.26
C ALA A 72 -2.26 16.56 -2.98
N VAL A 73 -1.41 17.59 -3.04
CA VAL A 73 -1.68 18.79 -3.83
C VAL A 73 -1.83 18.42 -5.31
N GLU A 74 -0.86 17.69 -5.86
CA GLU A 74 -0.90 17.22 -7.26
C GLU A 74 -2.10 16.31 -7.50
N ALA A 75 -2.34 15.35 -6.60
CA ALA A 75 -3.46 14.41 -6.73
C ALA A 75 -4.80 15.13 -6.70
N LYS A 76 -4.97 16.18 -5.88
CA LYS A 76 -6.18 16.98 -5.86
C LYS A 76 -6.38 17.75 -7.16
N GLU A 77 -5.33 18.38 -7.69
CA GLU A 77 -5.37 19.11 -8.96
C GLU A 77 -5.75 18.18 -10.12
N LYS A 78 -5.14 16.99 -10.14
CA LYS A 78 -5.33 15.97 -11.19
C LYS A 78 -6.51 15.05 -10.94
N LYS A 79 -7.29 15.26 -9.88
CA LYS A 79 -8.47 14.44 -9.48
C LYS A 79 -8.15 12.96 -9.29
N VAL A 80 -6.96 12.64 -8.78
CA VAL A 80 -6.53 11.29 -8.44
C VAL A 80 -6.97 10.95 -7.03
N GLU A 81 -7.59 9.78 -6.87
CA GLU A 81 -7.86 9.23 -5.54
C GLU A 81 -6.58 8.69 -4.92
N LEU A 82 -6.21 9.25 -3.78
CA LEU A 82 -4.97 8.95 -3.06
C LEU A 82 -5.24 8.15 -1.79
N TRP A 83 -4.54 7.04 -1.64
CA TRP A 83 -4.48 6.23 -0.41
C TRP A 83 -3.05 6.29 0.15
N PHE A 84 -2.86 5.97 1.43
CA PHE A 84 -1.55 6.05 2.07
C PHE A 84 -1.13 4.74 2.70
N GLN A 85 0.00 4.19 2.25
CA GLN A 85 0.60 3.00 2.84
C GLN A 85 1.32 3.36 4.14
N LEU A 86 1.05 2.57 5.18
CA LEU A 86 1.53 2.77 6.54
C LEU A 86 2.38 1.58 7.01
N TYR A 87 3.51 1.87 7.63
CA TYR A 87 4.22 0.96 8.54
C TYR A 87 3.98 1.42 9.97
N VAL A 88 3.99 0.48 10.92
CA VAL A 88 3.90 0.82 12.34
C VAL A 88 5.31 0.77 12.94
N TYR A 89 5.70 1.90 13.49
CA TYR A 89 7.01 2.12 14.09
C TYR A 89 6.98 1.80 15.59
N LYS A 90 8.16 1.54 16.16
CA LYS A 90 8.36 1.33 17.60
C LYS A 90 7.84 2.53 18.40
N ASP A 91 8.22 3.72 17.97
CA ASP A 91 7.63 4.96 18.45
C ASP A 91 6.27 5.18 17.75
N LYS A 92 5.19 4.96 18.50
CA LYS A 92 3.82 5.14 17.99
C LYS A 92 3.52 6.58 17.63
N THR A 93 4.23 7.57 18.16
CA THR A 93 4.02 8.99 17.82
C THR A 93 4.36 9.28 16.36
N ILE A 94 5.38 8.62 15.81
CA ILE A 94 5.72 8.66 14.38
C ILE A 94 4.53 8.14 13.56
N THR A 95 4.01 6.99 13.94
CA THR A 95 2.89 6.34 13.24
C THR A 95 1.63 7.21 13.30
N SER A 96 1.25 7.70 14.48
CA SER A 96 0.13 8.62 14.66
C SER A 96 0.32 9.93 13.88
N GLY A 97 1.53 10.48 13.84
CA GLY A 97 1.84 11.68 13.07
C GLY A 97 1.65 11.48 11.57
N LEU A 98 2.08 10.33 11.03
CA LEU A 98 1.85 9.96 9.63
C LEU A 98 0.36 9.77 9.32
N VAL A 99 -0.39 9.15 10.23
CA VAL A 99 -1.85 8.97 10.12
C VAL A 99 -2.55 10.34 10.05
N SER A 100 -2.25 11.25 10.97
CA SER A 100 -2.84 12.60 10.98
C SER A 100 -2.52 13.38 9.71
N ARG A 101 -1.30 13.24 9.18
CA ARG A 101 -0.91 13.87 7.91
C ARG A 101 -1.68 13.29 6.72
N ALA A 102 -1.82 11.97 6.65
CA ALA A 102 -2.59 11.32 5.59
C ALA A 102 -4.07 11.77 5.61
N GLU A 103 -4.67 11.86 6.79
CA GLU A 103 -6.02 12.41 6.99
C GLU A 103 -6.13 13.87 6.53
N ALA A 104 -5.22 14.73 6.96
CA ALA A 104 -5.19 16.15 6.59
C ALA A 104 -4.99 16.35 5.08
N CYS A 105 -4.22 15.46 4.44
CA CYS A 105 -4.02 15.44 2.99
C CYS A 105 -5.24 14.89 2.21
N GLY A 106 -6.29 14.47 2.91
CA GLY A 106 -7.53 13.99 2.28
C GLY A 106 -7.44 12.60 1.67
N CYS A 107 -6.47 11.78 2.11
CA CYS A 107 -6.35 10.38 1.70
C CYS A 107 -7.66 9.63 1.97
N LYS A 108 -7.99 8.63 1.15
CA LYS A 108 -9.26 7.89 1.24
C LYS A 108 -9.17 6.58 2.01
N ALA A 109 -7.97 6.06 2.23
CA ALA A 109 -7.74 4.88 3.05
C ALA A 109 -6.29 4.84 3.55
N LEU A 110 -6.09 4.12 4.65
CA LEU A 110 -4.77 3.67 5.11
C LEU A 110 -4.54 2.23 4.66
N VAL A 111 -3.36 1.97 4.11
CA VAL A 111 -2.93 0.64 3.67
C VAL A 111 -1.84 0.14 4.62
N LEU A 112 -2.23 -0.59 5.66
CA LEU A 112 -1.32 -1.10 6.67
C LEU A 112 -0.53 -2.30 6.12
N THR A 113 0.80 -2.17 6.03
CA THR A 113 1.67 -3.29 5.66
C THR A 113 1.97 -4.18 6.87
N VAL A 114 1.64 -5.48 6.80
CA VAL A 114 1.82 -6.44 7.90
C VAL A 114 2.83 -7.56 7.61
N ASP A 115 3.34 -7.64 6.38
CA ASP A 115 4.31 -8.66 5.93
C ASP A 115 5.78 -8.27 6.13
N THR A 116 6.04 -7.15 6.82
CA THR A 116 7.38 -6.56 6.97
C THR A 116 7.76 -6.26 8.44
N PRO A 117 7.67 -7.23 9.37
CA PRO A 117 8.18 -7.02 10.73
C PRO A 117 9.71 -6.87 10.76
N VAL A 118 10.38 -7.51 9.79
CA VAL A 118 11.80 -7.35 9.46
C VAL A 118 11.90 -7.22 7.95
N LEU A 119 12.78 -6.35 7.45
CA LEU A 119 12.96 -6.18 6.02
C LEU A 119 13.56 -7.44 5.39
N GLY A 120 12.99 -7.88 4.28
CA GLY A 120 13.49 -9.02 3.52
C GLY A 120 14.94 -8.80 3.07
N ARG A 121 15.74 -9.86 3.09
CA ARG A 121 17.13 -9.81 2.61
C ARG A 121 17.13 -9.68 1.09
N ARG A 122 17.66 -8.56 0.60
CA ARG A 122 17.87 -8.32 -0.83
C ARG A 122 19.37 -8.37 -1.09
N LEU A 123 19.82 -9.33 -1.91
CA LEU A 123 21.21 -9.39 -2.35
C LEU A 123 21.52 -8.11 -3.16
N PRO A 124 22.79 -7.65 -3.16
CA PRO A 124 23.13 -6.23 -3.19
C PRO A 124 22.36 -5.40 -4.21
N ASP A 125 21.44 -4.57 -3.71
CA ASP A 125 20.86 -3.44 -4.44
C ASP A 125 21.86 -2.26 -4.37
N ILE A 126 21.90 -1.51 -5.47
CA ILE A 126 22.70 -0.30 -5.71
C ILE A 126 22.61 0.68 -4.52
N GLN A 127 23.72 1.35 -4.17
CA GLN A 127 23.68 2.45 -3.20
C GLN A 127 22.90 3.62 -3.77
N PHE A 128 21.81 4.01 -3.10
CA PHE A 128 21.02 5.17 -3.49
C PHE A 128 21.34 6.37 -2.58
N HIS A 129 20.92 7.57 -2.97
CA HIS A 129 21.14 8.82 -2.21
C HIS A 129 19.83 9.59 -2.07
N PHE A 130 18.80 8.95 -1.51
CA PHE A 130 17.47 9.57 -1.34
C PHE A 130 17.06 9.61 0.13
N ARG A 131 16.31 10.67 0.50
CA ARG A 131 15.68 10.84 1.81
C ARG A 131 14.21 10.45 1.73
N PHE A 132 13.65 9.96 2.83
CA PHE A 132 12.21 9.77 2.94
C PHE A 132 11.55 11.11 3.27
N ALA A 133 10.85 11.69 2.30
CA ALA A 133 10.27 13.02 2.44
C ALA A 133 9.20 13.08 3.53
N ASN A 134 8.52 11.97 3.81
CA ASN A 134 7.56 11.88 4.90
C ASN A 134 8.20 11.89 6.30
N PHE A 135 9.53 11.75 6.43
CA PHE A 135 10.22 11.73 7.72
C PHE A 135 11.10 12.95 7.95
N SER A 136 11.19 13.87 6.98
CA SER A 136 12.07 15.05 7.06
C SER A 136 11.67 16.01 8.19
N THR A 137 10.39 16.10 8.52
CA THR A 137 9.84 16.95 9.59
C THR A 137 9.69 16.22 10.92
N LEU A 138 9.80 14.89 10.92
CA LEU A 138 9.78 14.07 12.13
C LEU A 138 11.17 14.09 12.75
N GLN A 139 11.50 15.19 13.44
CA GLN A 139 12.72 15.30 14.25
C GLN A 139 12.65 14.33 15.43
N SER A 140 12.94 13.05 15.20
CA SER A 140 13.44 12.18 16.27
C SER A 140 14.92 12.50 16.44
N SER A 141 15.36 12.78 17.67
CA SER A 141 16.73 13.07 18.10
C SER A 141 17.77 11.97 17.80
N VAL A 142 17.39 10.95 17.03
CA VAL A 142 18.16 9.73 16.76
C VAL A 142 18.31 9.47 15.25
N MET A 143 17.78 10.32 14.37
CA MET A 143 17.97 10.16 12.91
C MET A 143 19.46 10.34 12.56
N PRO A 144 20.15 9.31 12.05
CA PRO A 144 21.55 9.44 11.66
C PRO A 144 21.70 10.48 10.55
N SER A 145 22.76 11.29 10.63
CA SER A 145 23.10 12.24 9.59
C SER A 145 23.33 11.49 8.27
N THR A 146 23.06 12.17 7.15
CA THR A 146 23.22 11.61 5.79
C THR A 146 24.66 11.30 5.39
N GLU A 147 25.62 11.41 6.31
CA GLU A 147 27.02 11.03 6.11
C GLU A 147 27.20 9.51 6.10
N VAL A 148 26.27 8.77 6.70
CA VAL A 148 26.12 7.33 6.49
C VAL A 148 25.22 7.17 5.26
N GLY A 149 25.78 6.84 4.10
CA GLY A 149 25.09 6.79 2.79
C GLY A 149 23.71 6.08 2.82
N ALA A 150 22.84 6.26 1.83
CA ALA A 150 21.40 5.96 2.02
C ALA A 150 21.03 4.50 2.31
N SER A 151 21.95 3.54 2.13
CA SER A 151 21.81 2.18 2.68
C SER A 151 21.69 2.19 4.22
N GLY A 152 22.48 3.02 4.91
CA GLY A 152 22.42 3.20 6.37
C GLY A 152 21.14 3.89 6.83
N PHE A 153 20.65 4.88 6.08
CA PHE A 153 19.38 5.54 6.38
C PHE A 153 18.18 4.58 6.20
N MET A 154 18.15 3.80 5.11
CA MET A 154 17.14 2.76 4.91
C MET A 154 17.18 1.70 6.02
N GLN A 155 18.37 1.25 6.39
CA GLN A 155 18.55 0.28 7.46
C GLN A 155 18.10 0.84 8.80
N TYR A 156 18.38 2.11 9.08
CA TYR A 156 17.91 2.80 10.27
C TYR A 156 16.38 2.86 10.32
N VAL A 157 15.72 3.40 9.30
CA VAL A 157 14.25 3.53 9.30
C VAL A 157 13.57 2.17 9.31
N SER A 158 14.15 1.17 8.63
CA SER A 158 13.68 -0.21 8.73
C SER A 158 13.85 -0.78 10.14
N SER A 159 14.91 -0.44 10.86
CA SER A 159 15.12 -0.87 12.25
C SER A 159 14.13 -0.25 13.24
N GLN A 160 13.47 0.84 12.82
CA GLN A 160 12.41 1.50 13.60
C GLN A 160 11.04 0.87 13.38
N ILE A 161 10.85 0.00 12.39
CA ILE A 161 9.62 -0.80 12.29
C ILE A 161 9.52 -1.67 13.55
N ASP A 162 8.32 -1.74 14.11
CA ASP A 162 8.04 -2.54 15.30
C ASP A 162 7.92 -4.03 14.89
N PRO A 163 8.84 -4.92 15.32
CA PRO A 163 8.73 -6.34 15.00
C PRO A 163 7.75 -7.07 15.93
N SER A 164 7.27 -6.42 16.99
CA SER A 164 6.36 -7.01 17.99
C SER A 164 4.88 -6.88 17.62
N LEU A 165 4.58 -6.39 16.41
CA LEU A 165 3.21 -6.20 15.96
C LEU A 165 2.45 -7.52 15.99
N ASN A 166 1.29 -7.45 16.63
CA ASN A 166 0.27 -8.47 16.62
C ASN A 166 -1.05 -7.83 16.17
N TRP A 167 -2.12 -8.62 16.15
CA TRP A 167 -3.42 -8.17 15.67
C TRP A 167 -4.04 -7.00 16.46
N ASP A 168 -3.59 -6.73 17.69
CA ASP A 168 -4.09 -5.61 18.51
C ASP A 168 -3.74 -4.25 17.91
N VAL A 169 -2.77 -4.21 16.99
CA VAL A 169 -2.47 -3.00 16.21
C VAL A 169 -3.65 -2.53 15.37
N ILE A 170 -4.52 -3.45 14.92
CA ILE A 170 -5.73 -3.13 14.17
C ILE A 170 -6.69 -2.36 15.07
N ASP A 171 -6.93 -2.85 16.29
CA ASP A 171 -7.82 -2.20 17.24
C ASP A 171 -7.29 -0.81 17.65
N TRP A 172 -5.96 -0.70 17.81
CA TRP A 172 -5.31 0.58 18.06
C TRP A 172 -5.50 1.56 16.88
N LEU A 173 -5.28 1.12 15.63
CA LEU A 173 -5.45 1.98 14.45
C LEU A 173 -6.91 2.38 14.24
N LEU A 174 -7.86 1.47 14.42
CA LEU A 174 -9.30 1.76 14.33
C LEU A 174 -9.75 2.81 15.35
N ARG A 175 -9.09 2.90 16.52
CA ARG A 175 -9.30 3.98 17.49
C ARG A 175 -8.57 5.28 17.15
N THR A 176 -7.52 5.20 16.34
CA THR A 176 -6.62 6.33 16.04
C THR A 176 -7.05 7.12 14.81
N THR A 177 -7.68 6.48 13.82
CA THR A 177 -8.08 7.11 12.55
C THR A 177 -9.55 6.91 12.23
N LYS A 178 -10.11 7.80 11.41
CA LYS A 178 -11.43 7.62 10.78
C LYS A 178 -11.33 7.06 9.36
N LEU A 179 -10.12 6.94 8.82
CA LEU A 179 -9.94 6.38 7.49
C LEU A 179 -10.19 4.87 7.48
N PRO A 180 -10.79 4.34 6.41
CA PRO A 180 -10.81 2.91 6.16
C PRO A 180 -9.41 2.31 6.24
N ILE A 181 -9.30 1.16 6.91
CA ILE A 181 -8.03 0.42 7.04
C ILE A 181 -8.06 -0.77 6.09
N ILE A 182 -7.11 -0.80 5.18
CA ILE A 182 -6.85 -1.92 4.28
C ILE A 182 -5.57 -2.61 4.76
N ILE A 183 -5.62 -3.91 5.08
CA ILE A 183 -4.45 -4.67 5.50
C ILE A 183 -3.74 -5.25 4.27
N LYS A 184 -2.43 -5.04 4.13
CA LYS A 184 -1.62 -5.50 3.00
C LYS A 184 -0.56 -6.49 3.47
N GLY A 185 -0.47 -7.62 2.77
CA GLY A 185 0.51 -8.68 3.08
C GLY A 185 -0.11 -9.99 3.52
N VAL A 186 -1.45 -10.10 3.45
CA VAL A 186 -2.18 -11.28 3.90
C VAL A 186 -2.10 -12.37 2.83
N MET A 187 -1.49 -13.50 3.17
CA MET A 187 -1.32 -14.64 2.26
C MET A 187 -2.04 -15.90 2.74
N ARG A 188 -2.63 -15.90 3.95
CA ARG A 188 -3.36 -17.06 4.50
C ARG A 188 -4.84 -16.73 4.70
N GLY A 189 -5.68 -17.77 4.62
CA GLY A 189 -7.12 -17.63 4.82
C GLY A 189 -7.50 -17.28 6.27
N ASP A 190 -6.85 -17.91 7.25
CA ASP A 190 -7.07 -17.65 8.68
C ASP A 190 -6.68 -16.21 9.08
N ASP A 191 -5.58 -15.67 8.54
CA ASP A 191 -5.23 -14.26 8.72
C ASP A 191 -6.28 -13.31 8.09
N ALA A 192 -6.86 -13.69 6.95
CA ALA A 192 -7.94 -12.92 6.32
C ALA A 192 -9.21 -12.93 7.19
N GLU A 193 -9.57 -14.08 7.77
CA GLU A 193 -10.68 -14.20 8.71
C GLU A 193 -10.48 -13.37 9.96
N GLU A 194 -9.28 -13.39 10.53
CA GLU A 194 -8.89 -12.56 11.68
C GLU A 194 -9.04 -11.08 11.37
N ALA A 195 -8.51 -10.64 10.22
CA ALA A 195 -8.59 -9.24 9.80
C ALA A 195 -10.05 -8.77 9.69
N VAL A 196 -10.92 -9.56 9.08
CA VAL A 196 -12.34 -9.22 8.96
C VAL A 196 -13.04 -9.21 10.32
N ARG A 197 -12.73 -10.17 11.21
CA ARG A 197 -13.31 -10.20 12.56
C ARG A 197 -12.99 -8.95 13.37
N ARG A 198 -11.82 -8.35 13.14
CA ARG A 198 -11.40 -7.09 13.76
C ARG A 198 -11.94 -5.85 13.06
N GLY A 199 -12.67 -5.99 11.96
CA GLY A 199 -13.32 -4.87 11.28
C GLY A 199 -12.37 -4.07 10.37
N VAL A 200 -11.32 -4.69 9.81
CA VAL A 200 -10.62 -4.05 8.69
C VAL A 200 -11.59 -3.84 7.54
N HIS A 201 -11.35 -2.78 6.78
CA HIS A 201 -12.22 -2.44 5.67
C HIS A 201 -11.84 -3.25 4.44
N GLY A 202 -10.58 -3.66 4.27
CA GLY A 202 -10.13 -4.46 3.13
C GLY A 202 -8.85 -5.23 3.36
N ILE A 203 -8.54 -6.10 2.40
CA ILE A 203 -7.39 -7.00 2.42
C ILE A 203 -6.70 -6.92 1.06
N ILE A 204 -5.40 -6.65 1.06
CA ILE A 204 -4.52 -6.79 -0.08
C ILE A 204 -3.70 -8.07 0.07
N VAL A 205 -4.01 -9.06 -0.78
CA VAL A 205 -3.19 -10.26 -0.97
C VAL A 205 -1.88 -9.85 -1.62
N SER A 206 -0.79 -9.96 -0.87
CA SER A 206 0.52 -9.48 -1.27
C SER A 206 1.60 -10.32 -0.61
N ASN A 207 2.62 -10.67 -1.37
CA ASN A 207 3.91 -11.15 -0.86
C ASN A 207 4.98 -10.05 -0.97
N HIS A 208 4.54 -8.79 -0.94
CA HIS A 208 5.38 -7.61 -1.09
C HIS A 208 6.17 -7.57 -2.42
N GLY A 209 5.59 -8.11 -3.50
CA GLY A 209 6.25 -8.20 -4.80
C GLY A 209 7.44 -9.16 -4.81
N GLY A 210 7.40 -10.21 -3.98
CA GLY A 210 8.48 -11.20 -3.83
C GLY A 210 9.71 -10.66 -3.10
N ARG A 211 9.60 -9.54 -2.38
CA ARG A 211 10.76 -8.85 -1.76
C ARG A 211 10.89 -9.08 -0.25
N GLN A 212 10.05 -9.93 0.33
CA GLN A 212 10.03 -10.26 1.76
C GLN A 212 10.44 -11.73 1.98
N MET A 213 9.50 -12.66 2.11
CA MET A 213 9.81 -14.09 2.20
C MET A 213 9.98 -14.67 0.79
N ASP A 214 11.19 -15.10 0.44
CA ASP A 214 11.57 -15.53 -0.92
C ASP A 214 10.78 -16.75 -1.41
N SER A 215 10.63 -17.76 -0.55
CA SER A 215 9.85 -18.97 -0.85
C SER A 215 8.33 -18.79 -0.72
N ALA A 216 7.86 -17.55 -0.56
CA ALA A 216 6.43 -17.29 -0.52
C ALA A 216 5.79 -17.66 -1.88
N PRO A 217 4.63 -18.32 -1.86
CA PRO A 217 3.90 -18.63 -3.08
C PRO A 217 3.47 -17.37 -3.84
N ALA A 218 3.21 -17.53 -5.12
CA ALA A 218 2.64 -16.46 -5.94
C ALA A 218 1.27 -16.02 -5.40
N THR A 219 1.02 -14.72 -5.36
CA THR A 219 -0.22 -14.13 -4.81
C THR A 219 -1.47 -14.70 -5.47
N VAL A 220 -1.44 -14.95 -6.78
CA VAL A 220 -2.57 -15.52 -7.54
C VAL A 220 -3.03 -16.89 -7.01
N SER A 221 -2.12 -17.71 -6.52
CA SER A 221 -2.45 -19.03 -5.96
C SER A 221 -3.22 -18.93 -4.63
N HIS A 222 -3.17 -17.77 -3.98
CA HIS A 222 -3.79 -17.52 -2.68
C HIS A 222 -5.10 -16.72 -2.76
N ILE A 223 -5.40 -16.09 -3.90
CA ILE A 223 -6.66 -15.37 -4.13
C ILE A 223 -7.87 -16.30 -3.98
N ILE A 224 -7.76 -17.56 -4.41
CA ILE A 224 -8.89 -18.51 -4.38
C ILE A 224 -9.25 -18.91 -2.94
N PHE A 225 -8.25 -19.05 -2.05
CA PHE A 225 -8.48 -19.44 -0.66
C PHE A 225 -9.15 -18.33 0.16
N THR A 226 -8.89 -17.07 -0.18
CA THR A 226 -9.47 -15.90 0.52
C THR A 226 -10.81 -15.46 -0.08
N SER A 227 -11.08 -15.71 -1.38
CA SER A 227 -12.28 -15.19 -2.05
C SER A 227 -13.52 -16.07 -1.96
N PHE A 228 -13.40 -17.39 -1.76
CA PHE A 228 -14.49 -18.30 -2.12
C PHE A 228 -15.60 -18.51 -1.09
N ARG A 229 -15.54 -17.92 0.11
CA ARG A 229 -16.55 -18.24 1.13
C ARG A 229 -17.15 -17.11 1.95
N MET A 230 -16.55 -15.91 2.06
CA MET A 230 -17.03 -15.00 3.13
C MET A 230 -17.16 -13.51 2.81
N TYR A 231 -16.38 -12.91 1.89
CA TYR A 231 -16.24 -11.43 1.87
C TYR A 231 -16.11 -10.82 0.46
N PRO A 232 -17.19 -10.71 -0.34
CA PRO A 232 -17.15 -10.23 -1.73
C PRO A 232 -16.66 -8.78 -1.90
N THR A 233 -16.61 -7.98 -0.84
CA THR A 233 -16.30 -6.54 -0.88
C THR A 233 -14.85 -6.19 -0.53
N PHE A 234 -14.02 -7.16 -0.16
CA PHE A 234 -12.81 -6.90 0.65
C PHE A 234 -11.48 -7.21 -0.03
N LEU A 235 -11.46 -7.99 -1.12
CA LEU A 235 -10.20 -8.57 -1.60
C LEU A 235 -9.58 -7.75 -2.72
N LEU A 236 -8.33 -7.37 -2.52
CA LEU A 236 -7.45 -6.76 -3.49
C LEU A 236 -6.27 -7.69 -3.75
N ALA A 237 -5.92 -7.97 -4.99
CA ALA A 237 -4.75 -8.77 -5.32
C ALA A 237 -3.64 -7.89 -5.89
N THR A 238 -2.43 -7.97 -5.33
CA THR A 238 -1.26 -7.30 -5.92
C THR A 238 -0.40 -8.24 -6.76
N PHE A 239 0.06 -7.70 -7.89
CA PHE A 239 1.09 -8.26 -8.75
C PHE A 239 2.18 -7.19 -8.89
N GLY A 240 3.22 -7.25 -8.05
CA GLY A 240 4.27 -6.23 -8.06
C GLY A 240 3.72 -4.83 -7.75
N THR A 241 3.81 -3.90 -8.71
CA THR A 241 3.40 -2.49 -8.58
C THR A 241 1.93 -2.23 -8.88
N ILE A 242 1.18 -3.25 -9.28
CA ILE A 242 -0.22 -3.12 -9.68
C ILE A 242 -1.09 -3.91 -8.69
N PHE A 243 -2.27 -3.36 -8.37
CA PHE A 243 -3.32 -4.12 -7.70
C PHE A 243 -4.58 -4.24 -8.53
N THR A 244 -5.34 -5.30 -8.27
CA THR A 244 -6.57 -5.65 -8.98
C THR A 244 -7.71 -5.97 -8.03
N PHE A 245 -8.93 -5.64 -8.43
CA PHE A 245 -10.13 -6.00 -7.69
C PHE A 245 -10.90 -7.08 -8.45
N PRO A 246 -11.26 -8.18 -7.79
CA PRO A 246 -12.20 -9.13 -8.35
C PRO A 246 -13.62 -8.52 -8.28
N SER A 247 -14.29 -8.39 -9.43
CA SER A 247 -15.73 -8.18 -9.45
C SER A 247 -16.42 -9.54 -9.28
N PHE A 248 -17.17 -9.69 -8.18
CA PHE A 248 -18.09 -10.82 -8.01
C PHE A 248 -19.51 -10.29 -8.26
N HIS A 249 -19.96 -10.39 -9.51
CA HIS A 249 -21.36 -10.25 -9.91
C HIS A 249 -21.89 -11.60 -10.38
#